data_AF-U6JCZ1-F1
#
_entry.id   AF-U6JCZ1-F1
#
_cell.length_a   1.000
_cell.length_b   1.000
_cell.length_c   1.000
_cell.angle_alpha   90.00
_cell.angle_beta   90.00
_cell.angle_gamma   90.00
#
_symmetry.space_group_name_H-M   'P 1'
#
loop_
_entity.id
_entity.type
_entity.pdbx_description
1 polymer ?
#
loop_
_entity_poly.entity_id
_entity_poly.type
_entity_poly.pdbx_seq_one_letter_code
_entity_poly.pdbx_strand_id
1 'polypeptide(L)'
;MHSKSNSLLLISSLLLAALHVSNTAFADAKMASDFIAERMLDVADSEGLADAVLPLVRCYDLLEELRTECNQRCRDNAPSVNACLRNCWGGWKYGRLTCRLRYS
;
A
#
# COMPACT_ATOMS: atom_id res chain seq x y z
N MET A 1 -26.75 1.24 43.78
CA MET A 1 -25.37 1.34 43.24
C MET A 1 -25.17 0.58 41.91
N HIS A 2 -26.20 0.39 41.07
CA HIS A 2 -26.08 -0.44 39.84
C HIS A 2 -25.84 0.35 38.53
N SER A 3 -26.01 1.67 38.53
CA SER A 3 -25.93 2.48 37.29
C SER A 3 -24.47 2.73 36.82
N LYS A 4 -23.50 2.83 37.73
CA LYS A 4 -22.10 3.12 37.39
C LYS A 4 -21.36 1.94 36.73
N SER A 5 -21.71 0.69 37.08
CA SER A 5 -21.09 -0.51 36.48
C SER A 5 -21.49 -0.71 35.02
N ASN A 6 -22.74 -0.43 34.66
CA ASN A 6 -23.21 -0.60 33.28
C ASN A 6 -22.56 0.41 32.32
N SER A 7 -22.33 1.64 32.76
CA SER A 7 -21.64 2.66 31.96
C SER A 7 -20.16 2.30 31.69
N LEU A 8 -19.46 1.72 32.67
CA LEU A 8 -18.07 1.27 32.50
C LEU A 8 -17.93 0.10 31.52
N LEU A 9 -18.88 -0.84 31.54
CA LEU A 9 -18.91 -1.97 30.61
C LEU A 9 -19.23 -1.52 29.18
N LEU A 10 -20.14 -0.55 29.01
CA LEU A 10 -20.44 0.04 27.71
C LEU A 10 -19.24 0.79 27.11
N ILE A 11 -18.54 1.60 27.90
CA ILE A 11 -17.33 2.32 27.44
C ILE A 11 -16.24 1.34 27.04
N SER A 12 -16.01 0.29 27.84
CA SER A 12 -15.02 -0.74 27.53
C SER A 12 -15.37 -1.48 26.23
N SER A 13 -16.65 -1.80 26.02
CA SER A 13 -17.12 -2.47 24.80
C SER A 13 -16.97 -1.60 23.54
N LEU A 14 -17.23 -0.30 23.66
CA LEU A 14 -17.02 0.69 22.59
C LEU A 14 -15.53 0.85 22.25
N LEU A 15 -14.66 0.90 23.26
CA LEU A 15 -13.21 0.97 23.06
C LEU A 15 -12.67 -0.29 22.40
N LEU A 16 -13.14 -1.48 22.81
CA LEU A 16 -12.75 -2.74 22.16
C LEU A 16 -13.23 -2.77 20.70
N ALA A 17 -14.47 -2.37 20.41
CA ALA A 17 -14.99 -2.34 19.04
C ALA A 17 -14.19 -1.36 18.16
N ALA A 18 -13.85 -0.17 18.68
CA ALA A 18 -13.01 0.80 17.98
C ALA A 18 -11.59 0.26 17.72
N LEU A 19 -11.02 -0.49 18.68
CA LEU A 19 -9.71 -1.14 18.51
C LEU A 19 -9.74 -2.20 17.41
N HIS A 20 -10.80 -3.03 17.36
CA HIS A 20 -10.94 -4.08 16.35
C HIS A 20 -11.09 -3.48 14.95
N VAL A 21 -11.94 -2.46 14.79
CA VAL A 21 -12.13 -1.75 13.51
C VAL A 21 -10.83 -1.08 13.04
N SER A 22 -10.06 -0.50 13.96
CA SER A 22 -8.77 0.11 13.63
C SER A 22 -7.74 -0.92 13.15
N ASN A 23 -7.71 -2.10 13.79
CA ASN A 23 -6.81 -3.19 13.42
C ASN A 23 -7.15 -3.79 12.05
N THR A 24 -8.44 -3.96 11.73
CA THR A 24 -8.86 -4.48 10.42
C THR A 24 -8.56 -3.48 9.31
N ALA A 25 -8.86 -2.20 9.50
CA ALA A 25 -8.52 -1.16 8.53
C ALA A 25 -6.99 -1.05 8.30
N PHE A 26 -6.18 -1.30 9.34
CA PHE A 26 -4.73 -1.30 9.21
C PHE A 26 -4.22 -2.49 8.42
N ALA A 27 -4.79 -3.69 8.67
CA ALA A 27 -4.46 -4.89 7.93
C ALA A 27 -4.83 -4.77 6.44
N ASP A 28 -6.02 -4.25 6.13
CA ASP A 28 -6.51 -4.09 4.75
C ASP A 28 -5.67 -3.08 3.95
N ALA A 29 -5.37 -1.92 4.55
CA ALA A 29 -4.53 -0.92 3.91
C ALA A 29 -3.10 -1.39 3.69
N LYS A 30 -2.54 -2.14 4.66
CA LYS A 30 -1.22 -2.78 4.51
C LYS A 30 -1.23 -3.78 3.36
N MET A 31 -2.21 -4.68 3.31
CA MET A 31 -2.36 -5.69 2.27
C MET A 31 -2.47 -5.05 0.87
N ALA A 32 -3.25 -3.97 0.74
CA ALA A 32 -3.37 -3.24 -0.52
C ALA A 32 -2.06 -2.56 -0.94
N SER A 33 -1.32 -1.95 -0.01
CA SER A 33 -0.03 -1.32 -0.31
C SER A 33 1.07 -2.32 -0.69
N ASP A 34 1.09 -3.47 -0.03
CA ASP A 34 2.04 -4.55 -0.30
C ASP A 34 1.76 -5.15 -1.69
N PHE A 35 0.49 -5.40 -2.02
CA PHE A 35 0.08 -5.89 -3.34
C PHE A 35 0.48 -4.94 -4.49
N ILE A 36 0.28 -3.63 -4.34
CA ILE A 36 0.68 -2.68 -5.39
C ILE A 36 2.20 -2.56 -5.48
N ALA A 37 2.92 -2.64 -4.35
CA ALA A 37 4.37 -2.66 -4.34
C ALA A 37 4.93 -3.91 -5.06
N GLU A 38 4.29 -5.07 -4.92
CA GLU A 38 4.62 -6.29 -5.68
C GLU A 38 4.35 -6.12 -7.18
N ARG A 39 3.19 -5.55 -7.57
CA ARG A 39 2.88 -5.28 -8.98
C ARG A 39 3.90 -4.37 -9.67
N MET A 40 4.55 -3.47 -8.94
CA MET A 40 5.65 -2.66 -9.47
C MET A 40 6.84 -3.53 -9.86
N LEU A 41 7.13 -4.59 -9.09
CA LEU A 41 8.19 -5.54 -9.42
C LEU A 41 7.81 -6.38 -10.64
N ASP A 42 6.55 -6.83 -10.73
CA ASP A 42 6.05 -7.59 -11.88
C ASP A 42 6.14 -6.79 -13.18
N VAL A 43 5.81 -5.50 -13.15
CA VAL A 43 5.98 -4.60 -14.30
C VAL A 43 7.45 -4.51 -14.69
N ALA A 44 8.34 -4.39 -13.72
CA ALA A 44 9.77 -4.26 -13.98
C ALA A 44 10.40 -5.54 -14.55
N ASP A 45 9.75 -6.69 -14.35
CA ASP A 45 10.17 -8.00 -14.86
C ASP A 45 9.39 -8.47 -16.10
N SER A 46 8.54 -7.61 -16.67
CA SER A 46 7.65 -8.00 -17.76
C SER A 46 8.37 -8.19 -19.09
N GLU A 47 8.27 -9.38 -19.69
CA GLU A 47 8.72 -9.62 -21.08
C GLU A 47 8.02 -8.70 -22.09
N GLY A 48 6.76 -8.31 -21.82
CA GLY A 48 5.97 -7.48 -22.74
C GLY A 48 6.50 -6.06 -22.94
N LEU A 49 7.45 -5.63 -22.09
CA LEU A 49 8.13 -4.34 -22.22
C LEU A 49 9.34 -4.40 -23.16
N ALA A 50 9.90 -5.59 -23.44
CA ALA A 50 11.16 -5.73 -24.19
C ALA A 50 11.04 -5.26 -25.66
N ASP A 51 9.87 -5.41 -26.27
CA ASP A 51 9.62 -5.04 -27.68
C ASP A 51 9.22 -3.56 -27.87
N ALA A 52 9.16 -2.78 -26.79
CA ALA A 52 8.84 -1.36 -26.88
C ALA A 52 10.00 -0.57 -27.50
N VAL A 53 9.69 0.52 -28.22
CA VAL A 53 10.70 1.42 -28.83
C VAL A 53 11.63 2.04 -27.77
N LEU A 54 11.11 2.31 -26.57
CA LEU A 54 11.85 2.84 -25.42
C LEU A 54 11.45 2.06 -24.15
N PRO A 55 11.97 0.84 -23.97
CA PRO A 55 11.48 -0.10 -22.95
C PRO A 55 11.72 0.42 -21.53
N LEU A 56 12.89 1.01 -21.27
CA LEU A 56 13.22 1.61 -19.98
C LEU A 56 12.29 2.79 -19.62
N VAL A 57 11.99 3.66 -20.60
CA VAL A 57 11.11 4.81 -20.39
C VAL A 57 9.70 4.32 -20.07
N ARG A 58 9.19 3.37 -20.86
CA ARG A 58 7.86 2.80 -20.64
C ARG A 58 7.74 2.10 -19.29
N CYS A 59 8.80 1.41 -18.86
CA CYS A 59 8.86 0.78 -17.55
C CYS A 59 8.75 1.83 -16.42
N TYR A 60 9.46 2.96 -16.54
CA TYR A 60 9.37 4.05 -15.57
C TYR A 60 7.99 4.72 -15.52
N ASP A 61 7.33 4.91 -16.66
CA ASP A 61 5.99 5.48 -16.70
C ASP A 61 4.98 4.61 -15.95
N LEU A 62 5.00 3.29 -16.18
CA LEU A 62 4.11 2.34 -15.50
C LEU A 62 4.37 2.28 -14.00
N LEU A 63 5.64 2.33 -13.58
CA LEU A 63 5.98 2.41 -12.16
C LEU A 63 5.45 3.68 -11.51
N GLU A 64 5.47 4.81 -12.22
CA GLU A 64 4.97 6.08 -11.72
C GLU A 64 3.44 6.11 -11.58
N GLU A 65 2.74 5.49 -12.53
CA GLU A 65 1.28 5.26 -12.45
C GLU A 65 0.93 4.42 -11.20
N LEU A 66 1.60 3.28 -11.01
CA LEU A 66 1.38 2.41 -9.85
C LEU A 66 1.74 3.10 -8.53
N ARG A 67 2.78 3.93 -8.51
CA ARG A 67 3.20 4.68 -7.30
C ARG A 67 2.14 5.69 -6.93
N THR A 68 1.59 6.37 -7.92
CA THR A 68 0.52 7.33 -7.73
C THR A 68 -0.75 6.65 -7.20
N GLU A 69 -1.13 5.49 -7.76
CA GLU A 69 -2.24 4.68 -7.26
C GLU A 69 -2.02 4.27 -5.80
N CYS A 70 -0.85 3.71 -5.49
CA CYS A 70 -0.51 3.25 -4.14
C CYS A 70 -0.56 4.40 -3.12
N ASN A 71 0.01 5.55 -3.47
CA ASN A 71 -0.02 6.73 -2.62
C ASN A 71 -1.43 7.24 -2.36
N GLN A 72 -2.29 7.24 -3.39
CA GLN A 72 -3.67 7.68 -3.26
C GLN A 72 -4.44 6.73 -2.31
N ARG A 73 -4.31 5.41 -2.50
CA ARG A 73 -4.92 4.43 -1.58
C ARG A 73 -4.44 4.58 -0.15
N CYS A 74 -3.15 4.85 0.07
CA CYS A 74 -2.62 5.09 1.40
C CYS A 74 -3.25 6.33 2.05
N ARG A 75 -3.51 7.40 1.28
CA ARG A 75 -4.16 8.61 1.82
C ARG A 75 -5.62 8.38 2.16
N ASP A 76 -6.32 7.61 1.34
CA ASP A 76 -7.76 7.44 1.48
C ASP A 76 -8.14 6.39 2.53
N ASN A 77 -7.33 5.33 2.67
CA ASN A 77 -7.74 4.13 3.41
C ASN A 77 -6.81 3.74 4.55
N ALA A 78 -5.57 4.28 4.63
CA ALA A 78 -4.61 3.78 5.61
C ALA A 78 -4.73 4.46 6.98
N PRO A 79 -4.92 3.70 8.07
CA PRO A 79 -4.87 4.25 9.42
C PRO A 79 -3.46 4.75 9.80
N SER A 80 -2.40 4.33 9.09
CA SER A 80 -1.09 4.97 9.14
C SER A 80 -0.57 5.26 7.73
N VAL A 81 -0.83 6.47 7.25
CA VAL A 81 -0.43 6.93 5.90
C VAL A 81 1.08 6.75 5.69
N ASN A 82 1.91 7.19 6.64
CA ASN A 82 3.38 7.10 6.49
C ASN A 82 3.89 5.67 6.41
N ALA A 83 3.32 4.74 7.19
CA ALA A 83 3.71 3.33 7.13
C ALA A 83 3.35 2.71 5.78
N CYS A 84 2.14 2.99 5.29
CA CYS A 84 1.66 2.55 3.98
C CYS A 84 2.53 3.12 2.83
N LEU A 85 2.83 4.42 2.87
CA LEU A 85 3.65 5.07 1.85
C LEU A 85 5.06 4.46 1.76
N ARG A 86 5.65 4.03 2.87
CA ARG A 86 6.97 3.36 2.83
C ARG A 86 6.96 2.11 1.96
N ASN A 87 5.88 1.34 1.96
CA ASN A 87 5.76 0.16 1.11
C ASN A 87 5.67 0.56 -0.37
N CYS A 88 4.84 1.56 -0.70
CA CYS A 88 4.72 2.09 -2.05
C CYS A 88 6.05 2.58 -2.62
N TRP A 89 6.78 3.38 -1.84
CA TRP A 89 8.09 3.90 -2.25
C TRP A 89 9.18 2.81 -2.29
N GLY A 90 9.06 1.78 -1.45
CA GLY A 90 9.88 0.58 -1.53
C GLY A 90 9.71 -0.11 -2.88
N GLY A 91 8.48 -0.48 -3.24
CA GLY A 91 8.14 -1.11 -4.52
C GLY A 91 8.63 -0.28 -5.71
N TRP A 92 8.38 1.03 -5.71
CA TRP A 92 8.82 1.91 -6.80
C TRP A 92 10.35 1.97 -6.92
N LYS A 93 11.07 2.05 -5.80
CA LYS A 93 12.53 2.10 -5.78
C LYS A 93 13.12 0.81 -6.34
N TYR A 94 12.65 -0.35 -5.87
CA TYR A 94 13.13 -1.65 -6.33
C TYR A 94 12.72 -1.90 -7.77
N GLY A 95 11.48 -1.59 -8.17
CA GLY A 95 11.02 -1.66 -9.55
C GLY A 95 11.88 -0.81 -10.49
N ARG A 96 12.22 0.44 -10.12
CA ARG A 96 13.09 1.29 -10.94
C ARG A 96 14.50 0.73 -11.11
N LEU A 97 15.03 0.07 -10.08
CA LEU A 97 16.32 -0.62 -10.16
C LEU A 97 16.22 -1.80 -11.13
N THR A 98 15.18 -2.63 -11.01
CA THR A 98 14.95 -3.79 -11.88
C THR A 98 14.75 -3.35 -13.34
N CYS A 99 13.90 -2.36 -13.62
CA CYS A 99 13.74 -1.79 -14.96
C CYS A 99 15.09 -1.35 -15.55
N ARG A 100 15.92 -0.68 -14.73
CA ARG A 100 17.25 -0.22 -15.18
C ARG A 100 18.15 -1.40 -15.51
N LEU A 101 18.24 -2.40 -14.64
CA LEU A 101 19.09 -3.57 -14.87
C LEU A 101 18.65 -4.37 -16.11
N ARG A 102 17.37 -4.32 -16.45
CA ARG A 102 16.78 -5.12 -17.53
C ARG A 102 16.80 -4.43 -18.89
N TYR A 103 16.56 -3.12 -18.93
CA TYR A 103 16.30 -2.38 -20.19
C TYR A 103 17.28 -1.23 -20.47
N SER A 104 18.37 -1.08 -19.69
CA SER A 104 19.43 -0.09 -19.94
C SER A 104 20.45 -0.55 -20.97
#